data_AF-A0A817L427-F1
#
_entry.id   AF-A0A817L427-F1
#
_cell.length_a   1.000
_cell.length_b   1.000
_cell.length_c   1.000
_cell.angle_alpha   90.00
_cell.angle_beta   90.00
_cell.angle_gamma   90.00
#
_symmetry.space_group_name_H-M   'P 1'
#
loop_
_entity.id
_entity.type
_entity.pdbx_description
1 polymer ?
#
loop_
_entity_poly.entity_id
_entity_poly.type
_entity_poly.pdbx_seq_one_letter_code
_entity_poly.pdbx_strand_id
1 'polypeptide(L)'
;MDESSQSWEDLIMSHMNDTAFQSRTCKIYNNKLSRPAISDKLCPCGRMVRCHSFTDESLESKEAKQGNTKWEPPKVFLNMTHSAKVPINVYGTLQSTGCKFLRTDLRLPIKNLFQLILEDCEKQKPALILSIYGGAKYFTMTERLEKEFIRGVIDAATMANAWILTAGVNNGISKLVGEGISHYRLLREYSIKVKCIGMTMWSTIDDNTRLDLKNASKGHPPPLCKRQIPENTQEDKETIEPNHTHCILFDGGKLNEYLSDTQRHQFVTEACKYKDQDKENDHTCYAVTIIVEGGTGSLEVLENDIEEKRPIVLIQGSGRLADVLALLVEQTSNPDQNQHWIPSKQEIKQALDRFYPNIPDSDVSSTIGRIEKILKEENRYLLHVFSMDRDKNVAETIFEAIFTGIHVKQINFLINKFLSRSYEKEN
;
A
#
# COMPACT_ATOMS: atom_id res chain seq x y z
N MET A 1 27.94 -24.65 6.49
CA MET A 1 28.58 -23.36 6.14
C MET A 1 27.87 -22.94 4.87
N ASP A 2 26.73 -22.27 5.03
CA ASP A 2 25.88 -21.90 3.89
C ASP A 2 26.49 -20.72 3.14
N GLU A 3 26.38 -20.79 1.82
CA GLU A 3 26.76 -19.73 0.88
C GLU A 3 26.11 -18.40 1.29
N SER A 4 26.92 -17.35 1.27
CA SER A 4 26.59 -16.02 1.74
C SER A 4 25.37 -15.43 1.03
N SER A 5 24.18 -15.53 1.63
CA SER A 5 23.04 -14.71 1.23
C SER A 5 23.43 -13.24 1.37
N GLN A 6 23.37 -12.48 0.27
CA GLN A 6 23.65 -11.04 0.28
C GLN A 6 22.75 -10.33 1.31
N SER A 7 23.32 -9.46 2.14
CA SER A 7 22.52 -8.69 3.10
C SER A 7 21.61 -7.69 2.38
N TRP A 8 20.57 -7.20 3.07
CA TRP A 8 19.67 -6.17 2.51
C TRP A 8 20.44 -4.89 2.15
N GLU A 9 21.39 -4.52 3.01
CA GLU A 9 22.26 -3.38 2.85
C GLU A 9 23.18 -3.56 1.63
N ASP A 10 23.81 -4.74 1.48
CA ASP A 10 24.65 -5.06 0.32
C ASP A 10 23.85 -5.10 -0.98
N LEU A 11 22.61 -5.61 -0.93
CA LEU A 11 21.70 -5.65 -2.07
C LEU A 11 21.38 -4.22 -2.53
N ILE A 12 20.95 -3.34 -1.62
CA ILE A 12 20.69 -1.94 -1.96
C ILE A 12 21.94 -1.27 -2.52
N MET A 13 23.10 -1.46 -1.88
CA MET A 13 24.36 -0.87 -2.36
C MET A 13 24.71 -1.32 -3.79
N SER A 14 24.41 -2.56 -4.16
CA SER A 14 24.61 -3.05 -5.53
C SER A 14 23.74 -2.33 -6.57
N HIS A 15 22.55 -1.86 -6.17
CA HIS A 15 21.64 -1.08 -6.99
C HIS A 15 21.89 0.44 -6.94
N MET A 16 22.74 0.95 -6.04
CA MET A 16 22.99 2.40 -5.90
C MET A 16 23.69 3.04 -7.10
N ASN A 17 24.43 2.25 -7.87
CA ASN A 17 25.04 2.72 -9.11
C ASN A 17 24.03 2.86 -10.26
N ASP A 18 22.84 2.26 -10.11
CA ASP A 18 21.73 2.47 -11.03
C ASP A 18 21.05 3.81 -10.71
N THR A 19 21.08 4.72 -11.68
CA THR A 19 20.39 6.02 -11.61
C THR A 19 18.87 5.93 -11.38
N ALA A 20 18.28 4.74 -11.53
CA ALA A 20 16.89 4.47 -11.18
C ALA A 20 16.64 4.50 -9.67
N PHE A 21 17.56 3.97 -8.85
CA PHE A 21 17.40 3.84 -7.40
C PHE A 21 17.93 5.08 -6.67
N GLN A 22 17.06 6.09 -6.58
CA GLN A 22 17.34 7.36 -5.92
C GLN A 22 16.23 7.71 -4.94
N SER A 23 16.57 8.49 -3.91
CA SER A 23 15.62 9.16 -3.04
C SER A 23 15.26 10.54 -3.61
N ARG A 24 14.35 11.28 -2.98
CA ARG A 24 13.96 12.62 -3.42
C ARG A 24 13.99 13.63 -2.28
N THR A 25 14.31 14.89 -2.58
CA THR A 25 14.20 15.99 -1.62
C THR A 25 13.72 17.27 -2.30
N CYS A 26 13.23 18.23 -1.51
CA CYS A 26 12.88 19.56 -2.01
C CYS A 26 14.16 20.36 -2.31
N LYS A 27 14.21 21.06 -3.45
CA LYS A 27 15.41 21.75 -3.95
C LYS A 27 15.25 23.27 -4.15
N ILE A 28 14.18 23.86 -3.63
CA ILE A 28 13.75 25.20 -4.06
C ILE A 28 14.52 26.34 -3.39
N TYR A 29 15.01 26.22 -2.15
CA TYR A 29 15.60 27.37 -1.43
C TYR A 29 17.11 27.24 -1.21
N ASN A 30 17.89 28.22 -1.70
CA ASN A 30 19.26 28.48 -1.23
C ASN A 30 19.64 29.93 -1.51
N ASN A 31 19.53 30.77 -0.48
CA ASN A 31 20.20 32.06 -0.46
C ASN A 31 21.16 32.13 0.75
N LYS A 32 22.46 32.17 0.48
CA LYS A 32 23.52 32.45 1.48
C LYS A 32 23.65 33.94 1.81
N LEU A 33 23.19 34.85 0.94
CA LEU A 33 23.34 36.31 1.03
C LEU A 33 22.20 37.00 1.78
N SER A 34 21.03 36.39 1.81
CA SER A 34 19.98 36.71 2.78
C SER A 34 19.59 35.41 3.46
N ARG A 35 20.28 35.07 4.55
CA ARG A 35 19.60 34.28 5.59
C ARG A 35 18.38 35.11 5.93
N PRO A 36 17.13 34.70 5.63
CA PRO A 36 16.02 35.33 6.31
C PRO A 36 16.29 34.98 7.77
N ALA A 37 16.80 35.93 8.54
CA ALA A 37 16.80 35.83 9.98
C ALA A 37 15.33 35.68 10.31
N ILE A 38 14.89 34.43 10.50
CA ILE A 38 13.51 34.08 10.77
C ILE A 38 12.59 34.40 9.59
N SER A 39 12.37 33.43 8.69
CA SER A 39 11.06 33.39 8.04
C SER A 39 10.40 32.09 8.46
N ASP A 40 9.36 32.21 9.29
CA ASP A 40 8.36 31.15 9.55
C ASP A 40 7.52 30.84 8.29
N LYS A 41 8.06 31.18 7.10
CA LYS A 41 7.42 30.91 5.83
C LYS A 41 7.53 29.42 5.53
N LEU A 42 6.40 28.86 5.14
CA LEU A 42 6.31 27.50 4.66
C LEU A 42 6.71 27.47 3.17
N CYS A 43 7.62 26.56 2.84
CA CYS A 43 7.84 26.15 1.47
C CYS A 43 6.57 25.43 0.97
N PRO A 44 6.21 25.49 -0.32
CA PRO A 44 5.11 24.69 -0.86
C PRO A 44 5.26 23.18 -0.67
N CYS A 45 6.47 22.71 -0.37
CA CYS A 45 6.70 21.33 0.07
C CYS A 45 6.18 21.05 1.49
N GLY A 46 5.62 22.04 2.22
CA GLY A 46 5.10 21.93 3.58
C GLY A 46 6.14 22.08 4.70
N ARG A 47 7.45 22.10 4.39
CA ARG A 47 8.51 22.33 5.38
C ARG A 47 8.78 23.82 5.55
N MET A 48 9.17 24.23 6.76
CA MET A 48 9.74 25.57 6.96
C MET A 48 10.98 25.75 6.08
N VAL A 49 11.14 26.93 5.49
CA VAL A 49 12.30 27.24 4.62
C VAL A 49 13.63 26.94 5.33
N ARG A 50 13.74 27.27 6.63
CA ARG A 50 14.92 26.98 7.45
C ARG A 50 15.29 25.50 7.60
N CYS A 51 14.37 24.58 7.31
CA CYS A 51 14.58 23.13 7.44
C CYS A 51 15.08 22.47 6.13
N HIS A 52 15.40 23.26 5.10
CA HIS A 52 15.98 22.75 3.85
C HIS A 52 17.51 22.74 3.94
N SER A 53 18.13 21.66 3.44
CA SER A 53 19.59 21.60 3.28
C SER A 53 20.02 22.48 2.11
N PHE A 54 20.72 23.56 2.42
CA PHE A 54 21.18 24.55 1.44
C PHE A 54 22.38 24.01 0.64
N THR A 55 22.14 23.50 -0.59
CA THR A 55 23.20 23.07 -1.52
C THR A 55 23.25 23.97 -2.76
N ASP A 56 24.42 24.06 -3.41
CA ASP A 56 24.62 24.89 -4.61
C ASP A 56 23.81 24.41 -5.84
N GLU A 57 23.10 23.28 -5.71
CA GLU A 57 22.22 22.69 -6.73
C GLU A 57 20.76 23.19 -6.66
N SER A 58 20.42 24.06 -5.69
CA SER A 58 19.06 24.60 -5.59
C SER A 58 18.67 25.41 -6.84
N LEU A 59 17.38 25.42 -7.17
CA LEU A 59 16.89 26.18 -8.34
C LEU A 59 17.18 27.67 -8.22
N GLU A 60 16.91 28.25 -7.04
CA GLU A 60 17.20 29.65 -6.74
C GLU A 60 18.68 29.98 -6.89
N SER A 61 19.59 29.10 -6.46
CA SER A 61 21.04 29.29 -6.62
C SER A 61 21.50 29.28 -8.09
N LYS A 62 20.83 28.51 -8.95
CA LYS A 62 21.12 28.51 -10.39
C LYS A 62 20.61 29.78 -11.08
N GLU A 63 19.42 30.25 -10.72
CA GLU A 63 18.84 31.47 -11.29
C GLU A 63 19.51 32.75 -10.75
N ALA A 64 19.92 32.76 -9.47
CA ALA A 64 20.70 33.85 -8.88
C ALA A 64 22.07 34.00 -9.56
N LYS A 65 22.73 32.89 -9.94
CA LYS A 65 23.97 32.90 -10.74
C LYS A 65 23.77 33.46 -12.15
N GLN A 66 22.54 33.43 -12.68
CA GLN A 66 22.18 34.01 -13.98
C GLN A 66 21.83 35.50 -13.88
N GLY A 67 22.02 36.14 -12.71
CA GLY A 67 21.76 37.56 -12.51
C GLY A 67 20.30 37.91 -12.22
N ASN A 68 19.43 36.90 -12.02
CA ASN A 68 18.03 37.10 -11.70
C ASN A 68 17.86 37.35 -10.19
N THR A 69 17.79 38.62 -9.78
CA THR A 69 17.66 39.01 -8.35
C THR A 69 16.21 39.09 -7.84
N LYS A 70 15.22 38.80 -8.70
CA LYS A 70 13.77 38.83 -8.39
C LYS A 70 13.12 37.44 -8.43
N TRP A 71 13.86 36.39 -8.09
CA TRP A 71 13.28 35.06 -8.06
C TRP A 71 12.30 34.93 -6.88
N GLU A 72 11.05 34.58 -7.19
CA GLU A 72 10.05 34.22 -6.19
C GLU A 72 9.77 32.71 -6.24
N PRO A 73 9.69 32.04 -5.08
CA PRO A 73 9.35 30.63 -5.02
C PRO A 73 7.95 30.39 -5.61
N PRO A 74 7.72 29.27 -6.33
CA PRO A 74 6.39 28.92 -6.81
C PRO A 74 5.39 28.90 -5.65
N LYS A 75 4.16 29.38 -5.86
CA LYS A 75 3.11 29.31 -4.82
C LYS A 75 2.56 27.89 -4.61
N VAL A 76 2.77 27.00 -5.59
CA VAL A 76 2.29 25.62 -5.61
C VAL A 76 3.46 24.66 -5.75
N PHE A 77 3.38 23.49 -5.11
CA PHE A 77 4.38 22.44 -5.29
C PHE A 77 4.28 21.85 -6.70
N LEU A 78 5.29 22.12 -7.54
CA LEU A 78 5.38 21.60 -8.89
C LEU A 78 6.19 20.30 -8.88
N ASN A 79 5.54 19.15 -9.10
CA ASN A 79 6.17 17.82 -8.97
C ASN A 79 7.48 17.64 -9.76
N MET A 80 7.65 18.34 -10.88
CA MET A 80 8.83 18.24 -11.76
C MET A 80 9.97 19.18 -11.39
N THR A 81 9.68 20.36 -10.84
CA THR A 81 10.68 21.42 -10.60
C THR A 81 10.92 21.65 -9.11
N HIS A 82 10.00 21.28 -8.23
CA HIS A 82 10.12 21.56 -6.79
C HIS A 82 11.01 20.57 -6.02
N SER A 83 11.32 19.42 -6.63
CA SER A 83 12.13 18.38 -6.02
C SER A 83 13.29 17.94 -6.93
N ALA A 84 14.33 17.36 -6.33
CA ALA A 84 15.44 16.69 -7.03
C ALA A 84 15.62 15.27 -6.50
N LYS A 85 16.11 14.41 -7.38
CA LYS A 85 16.64 13.11 -6.99
C LYS A 85 17.93 13.30 -6.21
N VAL A 86 18.14 12.48 -5.19
CA VAL A 86 19.35 12.44 -4.35
C VAL A 86 19.75 10.98 -4.14
N PRO A 87 21.04 10.70 -3.86
CA PRO A 87 21.46 9.35 -3.47
C PRO A 87 20.62 8.83 -2.30
N ILE A 88 20.35 7.52 -2.30
CA ILE A 88 19.64 6.87 -1.20
C ILE A 88 20.49 7.00 0.07
N ASN A 89 19.91 7.55 1.13
CA ASN A 89 20.59 7.76 2.42
C ASN A 89 19.84 7.14 3.61
N VAL A 90 18.73 6.48 3.36
CA VAL A 90 17.87 5.86 4.38
C VAL A 90 17.54 4.44 3.90
N TYR A 91 18.23 3.48 4.49
CA TYR A 91 17.96 2.06 4.35
C TYR A 91 18.62 1.30 5.51
N GLY A 92 18.21 0.05 5.70
CA GLY A 92 18.81 -0.83 6.69
C GLY A 92 17.80 -1.75 7.34
N THR A 93 18.13 -2.25 8.52
CA THR A 93 17.34 -3.25 9.23
C THR A 93 17.13 -2.86 10.69
N LEU A 94 15.88 -2.83 11.18
CA LEU A 94 15.58 -2.52 12.58
C LEU A 94 16.14 -3.58 13.55
N GLN A 95 16.84 -3.13 14.60
CA GLN A 95 17.56 -4.03 15.52
C GLN A 95 16.69 -5.06 16.25
N SER A 96 15.45 -4.72 16.62
CA SER A 96 14.62 -5.58 17.48
C SER A 96 13.73 -6.55 16.71
N THR A 97 13.38 -6.24 15.47
CA THR A 97 12.40 -7.01 14.70
C THR A 97 12.92 -7.55 13.38
N GLY A 98 14.08 -7.06 12.91
CA GLY A 98 14.61 -7.43 11.61
C GLY A 98 13.84 -6.83 10.43
N CYS A 99 12.95 -5.85 10.66
CA CYS A 99 12.25 -5.17 9.58
C CYS A 99 13.25 -4.39 8.73
N LYS A 100 13.31 -4.74 7.44
CA LYS A 100 14.11 -4.04 6.43
C LYS A 100 13.38 -2.78 6.00
N PHE A 101 14.08 -1.67 5.81
CA PHE A 101 13.49 -0.44 5.31
C PHE A 101 14.33 0.18 4.19
N LEU A 102 13.66 0.92 3.31
CA LEU A 102 14.26 1.66 2.21
C LEU A 102 13.45 2.90 1.88
N ARG A 103 14.11 4.06 1.82
CA ARG A 103 13.56 5.28 1.26
C ARG A 103 13.87 5.37 -0.23
N THR A 104 12.85 5.59 -1.04
CA THR A 104 12.99 5.65 -2.51
C THR A 104 12.09 6.73 -3.12
N ASP A 105 12.37 7.17 -4.34
CA ASP A 105 11.54 8.12 -5.08
C ASP A 105 10.15 7.52 -5.31
N LEU A 106 9.10 8.31 -5.07
CA LEU A 106 7.72 7.95 -5.42
C LEU A 106 7.57 7.59 -6.92
N ARG A 107 8.48 8.08 -7.76
CA ARG A 107 8.49 7.85 -9.22
C ARG A 107 9.38 6.67 -9.64
N LEU A 108 9.94 5.90 -8.70
CA LEU A 108 10.67 4.68 -9.04
C LEU A 108 9.72 3.75 -9.82
N PRO A 109 10.09 3.24 -11.01
CA PRO A 109 9.27 2.26 -11.71
C PRO A 109 9.00 1.05 -10.80
N ILE A 110 7.73 0.72 -10.61
CA ILE A 110 7.32 -0.35 -9.67
C ILE A 110 7.94 -1.70 -10.01
N LYS A 111 8.19 -1.98 -11.30
CA LYS A 111 8.95 -3.15 -11.74
C LYS A 111 10.31 -3.28 -11.06
N ASN A 112 11.06 -2.18 -10.97
CA ASN A 112 12.38 -2.19 -10.33
C ASN A 112 12.25 -2.45 -8.83
N LEU A 113 11.25 -1.85 -8.18
CA LEU A 113 10.98 -2.11 -6.76
C LEU A 113 10.59 -3.57 -6.51
N PHE A 114 9.72 -4.14 -7.34
CA PHE A 114 9.31 -5.54 -7.25
C PHE A 114 10.51 -6.47 -7.42
N GLN A 115 11.37 -6.22 -8.42
CA GLN A 115 12.60 -6.99 -8.63
C GLN A 115 13.54 -6.94 -7.43
N LEU A 116 13.76 -5.76 -6.83
CA LEU A 116 14.58 -5.63 -5.63
C LEU A 116 14.07 -6.49 -4.46
N ILE A 117 12.76 -6.48 -4.20
CA ILE A 117 12.16 -7.30 -3.14
C ILE A 117 12.24 -8.79 -3.47
N LEU A 118 12.05 -9.14 -4.74
CA LEU A 118 12.16 -10.52 -5.21
C LEU A 118 13.60 -11.05 -5.06
N GLU A 119 14.61 -10.23 -5.34
CA GLU A 119 16.03 -10.57 -5.12
C GLU A 119 16.34 -10.82 -3.64
N ASP A 120 15.85 -9.97 -2.73
CA ASP A 120 15.98 -10.19 -1.28
C ASP A 120 15.26 -11.47 -0.81
N CYS A 121 14.19 -11.85 -1.52
CA CYS A 121 13.46 -13.09 -1.30
C CYS A 121 14.05 -14.27 -2.10
N GLU A 122 15.35 -14.26 -2.41
CA GLU A 122 16.06 -15.37 -3.09
C GLU A 122 15.43 -15.74 -4.44
N LYS A 123 14.86 -14.76 -5.15
CA LYS A 123 14.10 -14.95 -6.39
C LYS A 123 12.92 -15.93 -6.26
N GLN A 124 12.40 -16.10 -5.04
CA GLN A 124 11.20 -16.87 -4.77
C GLN A 124 9.97 -15.99 -4.95
N LYS A 125 9.28 -16.19 -6.07
CA LYS A 125 8.05 -15.47 -6.39
C LYS A 125 6.90 -15.93 -5.48
N PRO A 126 6.04 -15.03 -4.97
CA PRO A 126 4.87 -15.44 -4.22
C PRO A 126 3.87 -16.15 -5.13
N ALA A 127 3.26 -17.24 -4.64
CA ALA A 127 2.13 -17.86 -5.33
C ALA A 127 0.83 -17.04 -5.17
N LEU A 128 0.75 -16.27 -4.07
CA LEU A 128 -0.40 -15.45 -3.72
C LEU A 128 0.04 -14.12 -3.10
N ILE A 129 -0.69 -13.05 -3.39
CA ILE A 129 -0.61 -11.78 -2.67
C ILE A 129 -1.93 -11.51 -1.95
N LEU A 130 -1.85 -11.26 -0.65
CA LEU A 130 -2.95 -10.75 0.16
C LEU A 130 -2.78 -9.23 0.29
N SER A 131 -3.51 -8.46 -0.51
CA SER A 131 -3.44 -7.00 -0.49
C SER A 131 -4.51 -6.44 0.45
N ILE A 132 -4.10 -5.97 1.63
CA ILE A 132 -5.01 -5.58 2.70
C ILE A 132 -5.17 -4.06 2.73
N TYR A 133 -6.40 -3.60 2.59
CA TYR A 133 -6.78 -2.20 2.67
C TYR A 133 -7.73 -2.01 3.84
N GLY A 134 -7.50 -0.97 4.64
CA GLY A 134 -8.33 -0.70 5.79
C GLY A 134 -8.04 0.64 6.44
N GLY A 135 -8.55 0.83 7.66
CA GLY A 135 -8.28 2.03 8.44
C GLY A 135 -6.80 2.30 8.60
N ALA A 136 -6.36 3.46 8.09
CA ALA A 136 -5.00 3.98 8.34
C ALA A 136 -4.84 4.48 9.78
N LYS A 137 -5.96 4.78 10.45
CA LYS A 137 -6.05 5.18 11.86
C LYS A 137 -6.54 4.03 12.71
N TYR A 138 -6.47 4.22 14.03
CA TYR A 138 -7.07 3.31 14.98
C TYR A 138 -8.56 3.12 14.68
N PHE A 139 -8.99 1.86 14.69
CA PHE A 139 -10.36 1.46 14.50
C PHE A 139 -10.62 0.25 15.40
N THR A 140 -11.90 -0.02 15.66
CA THR A 140 -12.33 -1.07 16.57
C THR A 140 -13.19 -2.08 15.85
N MET A 141 -12.87 -3.35 16.01
CA MET A 141 -13.77 -4.46 15.70
C MET A 141 -13.99 -5.29 16.97
N THR A 142 -14.92 -6.25 16.94
CA THR A 142 -15.07 -7.15 18.09
C THR A 142 -13.81 -8.00 18.26
N GLU A 143 -13.42 -8.30 19.50
CA GLU A 143 -12.23 -9.12 19.78
C GLU A 143 -12.26 -10.48 19.07
N ARG A 144 -13.47 -11.06 18.95
CA ARG A 144 -13.67 -12.33 18.24
C ARG A 144 -13.39 -12.19 16.74
N LEU A 145 -13.90 -11.13 16.10
CA LEU A 145 -13.64 -10.86 14.68
C LEU A 145 -12.17 -10.54 14.44
N GLU A 146 -11.54 -9.79 15.34
CA GLU A 146 -10.11 -9.45 15.26
C GLU A 146 -9.21 -10.69 15.25
N LYS A 147 -9.44 -11.59 16.21
CA LYS A 147 -8.71 -12.86 16.31
C LYS A 147 -8.93 -13.73 15.08
N GLU A 148 -10.18 -13.82 14.61
CA GLU A 148 -10.52 -14.62 13.44
C GLU A 148 -9.89 -14.06 12.15
N PHE A 149 -9.92 -12.74 11.98
CA PHE A 149 -9.26 -12.04 10.89
C PHE A 149 -7.76 -12.29 10.87
N ILE A 150 -7.07 -12.02 11.98
CA ILE A 150 -5.61 -12.24 12.08
C ILE A 150 -5.27 -13.70 11.78
N ARG A 151 -5.99 -14.63 12.42
CA ARG A 151 -5.77 -16.06 12.25
C ARG A 151 -5.91 -16.47 10.79
N GLY A 152 -7.02 -16.13 10.14
CA GLY A 152 -7.27 -16.55 8.77
C GLY A 152 -6.32 -15.92 7.76
N VAL A 153 -5.91 -14.66 7.96
CA VAL A 153 -4.88 -14.03 7.11
C VAL A 153 -3.53 -14.74 7.25
N ILE A 154 -3.09 -15.04 8.48
CA ILE A 154 -1.80 -15.71 8.72
C ILE A 154 -1.84 -17.17 8.24
N ASP A 155 -2.93 -17.89 8.50
CA ASP A 155 -3.10 -19.27 8.04
C ASP A 155 -3.12 -19.31 6.49
N ALA A 156 -3.88 -18.44 5.82
CA ALA A 156 -3.87 -18.35 4.35
C ALA A 156 -2.49 -18.00 3.79
N ALA A 157 -1.80 -17.02 4.40
CA ALA A 157 -0.47 -16.62 3.95
C ALA A 157 0.56 -17.74 4.14
N THR A 158 0.47 -18.48 5.25
CA THR A 158 1.37 -19.60 5.52
C THR A 158 1.11 -20.77 4.57
N MET A 159 -0.16 -21.13 4.36
CA MET A 159 -0.56 -22.25 3.49
C MET A 159 -0.21 -22.02 2.02
N ALA A 160 -0.35 -20.78 1.54
CA ALA A 160 -0.13 -20.43 0.13
C ALA A 160 1.27 -19.87 -0.16
N ASN A 161 2.16 -19.78 0.84
CA ASN A 161 3.41 -19.01 0.75
C ASN A 161 3.16 -17.60 0.17
N ALA A 162 2.16 -16.92 0.73
CA ALA A 162 1.70 -15.63 0.24
C ALA A 162 2.56 -14.49 0.78
N TRP A 163 2.61 -13.40 0.00
CA TRP A 163 3.06 -12.11 0.51
C TRP A 163 1.86 -11.29 0.98
N ILE A 164 2.00 -10.63 2.12
CA ILE A 164 0.98 -9.73 2.66
C ILE A 164 1.42 -8.28 2.36
N LEU A 165 0.53 -7.49 1.78
CA LEU A 165 0.75 -6.07 1.53
C LEU A 165 -0.17 -5.21 2.40
N THR A 166 0.40 -4.20 3.06
CA THR A 166 -0.33 -3.22 3.88
C THR A 166 0.23 -1.80 3.68
N ALA A 167 -0.36 -0.81 4.36
CA ALA A 167 0.15 0.56 4.35
C ALA A 167 1.49 0.71 5.10
N GLY A 168 1.89 -0.22 5.98
CA GLY A 168 3.22 -0.18 6.60
C GLY A 168 3.43 0.78 7.76
N VAL A 169 2.39 1.48 8.20
CA VAL A 169 2.43 2.35 9.39
C VAL A 169 2.03 1.59 10.64
N ASN A 170 2.62 1.91 11.80
CA ASN A 170 2.31 1.32 13.10
C ASN A 170 1.00 1.87 13.69
N ASN A 171 -0.07 1.83 12.89
CA ASN A 171 -1.42 2.18 13.30
C ASN A 171 -2.44 1.37 12.46
N GLY A 172 -3.68 1.32 12.93
CA GLY A 172 -4.80 0.70 12.24
C GLY A 172 -4.51 -0.72 11.76
N ILE A 173 -4.89 -1.03 10.52
CA ILE A 173 -4.86 -2.40 9.99
C ILE A 173 -3.44 -2.95 9.84
N SER A 174 -2.46 -2.08 9.55
CA SER A 174 -1.07 -2.46 9.37
C SER A 174 -0.47 -2.94 10.69
N LYS A 175 -0.72 -2.21 11.78
CA LYS A 175 -0.33 -2.61 13.14
C LYS A 175 -0.98 -3.93 13.54
N LEU A 176 -2.29 -4.07 13.31
CA LEU A 176 -3.03 -5.29 13.66
C LEU A 176 -2.42 -6.54 13.01
N VAL A 177 -2.12 -6.45 11.71
CA VAL A 177 -1.47 -7.52 10.95
C VAL A 177 -0.05 -7.77 11.46
N GLY A 178 0.73 -6.73 11.71
CA GLY A 178 2.09 -6.83 12.24
C GLY A 178 2.16 -7.52 13.60
N GLU A 179 1.34 -7.09 14.56
CA GLU A 179 1.23 -7.70 15.90
C GLU A 179 0.77 -9.16 15.79
N GLY A 180 -0.17 -9.45 14.90
CA GLY A 180 -0.59 -10.81 14.58
C GLY A 180 0.57 -11.69 14.11
N ILE A 181 1.34 -11.24 13.12
CA ILE A 181 2.52 -11.97 12.60
C ILE A 181 3.53 -12.22 13.73
N SER A 182 3.79 -11.21 14.56
CA SER A 182 4.70 -11.31 15.69
C SER A 182 4.24 -12.34 16.71
N HIS A 183 2.96 -12.29 17.11
CA HIS A 183 2.35 -13.22 18.05
C HIS A 183 2.45 -14.67 17.54
N TYR A 184 2.11 -14.91 16.28
CA TYR A 184 2.14 -16.24 15.69
C TYR A 184 3.57 -16.79 15.50
N ARG A 185 4.56 -15.93 15.21
CA ARG A 185 5.98 -16.32 15.18
C ARG A 185 6.47 -16.80 16.55
N LEU A 186 6.04 -16.16 17.63
CA LEU A 186 6.36 -16.56 18.99
C LEU A 186 5.72 -17.91 19.36
N LEU A 187 4.46 -18.14 18.96
CA LEU A 187 3.74 -19.37 19.28
C LEU A 187 4.19 -20.59 18.47
N ARG A 188 4.61 -20.41 17.22
CA ARG A 188 4.98 -21.52 16.30
C ARG A 188 6.50 -21.64 16.08
N GLU A 189 7.31 -21.29 17.09
CA GLU A 189 8.78 -21.43 17.09
C GLU A 189 9.46 -20.86 15.82
N TYR A 190 9.06 -19.68 15.37
CA TYR A 190 9.61 -19.00 14.18
C TYR A 190 9.47 -19.76 12.83
N SER A 191 8.67 -20.84 12.76
CA SER A 191 8.41 -21.56 11.51
C SER A 191 7.65 -20.76 10.46
N ILE A 192 7.00 -19.65 10.86
CA ILE A 192 6.21 -18.80 9.99
C ILE A 192 7.11 -17.83 9.21
N LYS A 193 7.37 -18.19 7.94
CA LYS A 193 8.17 -17.41 6.97
C LYS A 193 7.33 -16.45 6.12
N VAL A 194 6.23 -15.93 6.67
CA VAL A 194 5.38 -14.97 5.95
C VAL A 194 6.14 -13.67 5.67
N LYS A 195 6.13 -13.26 4.40
CA LYS A 195 6.64 -11.95 3.97
C LYS A 195 5.50 -10.94 4.08
N CYS A 196 5.75 -9.85 4.79
CA CYS A 196 4.81 -8.74 4.93
C CYS A 196 5.50 -7.44 4.55
N ILE A 197 4.94 -6.75 3.56
CA ILE A 197 5.51 -5.57 2.92
C ILE A 197 4.58 -4.38 3.21
N GLY A 198 5.11 -3.41 3.95
CA GLY A 198 4.50 -2.12 4.18
C GLY A 198 4.95 -1.09 3.15
N MET A 199 4.03 -0.29 2.64
CA MET A 199 4.32 0.79 1.69
C MET A 199 3.65 2.09 2.11
N THR A 200 4.45 3.11 2.46
CA THR A 200 3.98 4.42 2.90
C THR A 200 4.86 5.55 2.39
N MET A 201 4.48 6.79 2.68
CA MET A 201 5.27 7.98 2.36
C MET A 201 6.28 8.28 3.47
N TRP A 202 7.49 8.67 3.09
CA TRP A 202 8.54 9.14 3.98
C TRP A 202 8.08 10.32 4.87
N SER A 203 7.20 11.16 4.33
CA SER A 203 6.73 12.38 4.99
C SER A 203 5.74 12.13 6.12
N THR A 204 5.12 10.95 6.19
CA THR A 204 4.19 10.56 7.26
C THR A 204 4.90 9.85 8.41
N ILE A 205 6.18 9.49 8.24
CA ILE A 205 6.96 8.82 9.29
C ILE A 205 7.47 9.83 10.32
N ASP A 206 7.10 9.60 11.58
CA ASP A 206 7.62 10.36 12.71
C ASP A 206 9.04 9.92 13.07
N ASP A 207 9.81 10.87 13.59
CA ASP A 207 11.22 10.68 13.98
C ASP A 207 12.10 10.07 12.86
N ASN A 208 11.70 10.30 11.60
CA ASN A 208 12.29 9.68 10.42
C ASN A 208 13.80 9.97 10.28
N THR A 209 14.30 11.09 10.82
CA THR A 209 15.72 11.46 10.82
C THR A 209 16.64 10.44 11.50
N ARG A 210 16.11 9.57 12.37
CA ARG A 210 16.88 8.48 13.00
C ARG A 210 17.11 7.29 12.08
N LEU A 211 16.35 7.18 11.00
CA LEU A 211 16.58 6.20 9.94
C LEU A 211 17.65 6.67 8.94
N ASP A 212 18.09 7.93 9.02
CA ASP A 212 19.18 8.45 8.18
C ASP A 212 20.50 7.80 8.59
N LEU A 213 21.20 7.22 7.63
CA LEU A 213 22.49 6.55 7.84
C LEU A 213 23.59 7.47 8.35
N LYS A 214 23.44 8.80 8.18
CA LYS A 214 24.34 9.77 8.80
C LYS A 214 24.22 9.81 10.33
N ASN A 215 23.06 9.42 10.85
CA ASN A 215 22.72 9.47 12.27
C ASN A 215 22.64 8.06 12.90
N ALA A 216 22.44 7.02 12.09
CA ALA A 216 22.36 5.64 12.55
C ALA A 216 23.76 5.01 12.63
N SER A 217 24.08 4.36 13.75
CA SER A 217 25.24 3.49 13.86
C SER A 217 25.08 2.28 12.91
N LYS A 218 25.73 2.34 11.74
CA LYS A 218 25.88 1.23 10.78
C LYS A 218 24.59 0.59 10.27
N GLY A 219 23.57 1.36 9.87
CA GLY A 219 22.40 0.81 9.17
C GLY A 219 21.41 0.00 10.02
N HIS A 220 21.64 -0.08 11.34
CA HIS A 220 20.73 -0.76 12.26
C HIS A 220 20.20 0.21 13.32
N PRO A 221 19.22 1.08 12.99
CA PRO A 221 18.63 1.96 13.97
C PRO A 221 17.75 1.17 14.97
N PRO A 222 17.59 1.66 16.21
CA PRO A 222 16.57 1.15 17.11
C PRO A 222 15.17 1.44 16.54
N PRO A 223 14.12 0.76 17.04
CA PRO A 223 12.74 1.06 16.66
C PRO A 223 12.40 2.53 16.85
N LEU A 224 11.65 3.07 15.90
CA LEU A 224 11.13 4.42 16.01
C LEU A 224 10.10 4.48 17.13
N CYS A 225 10.10 5.59 17.86
CA CYS A 225 9.09 5.89 18.87
C CYS A 225 8.30 7.10 18.38
N LYS A 226 6.98 7.07 18.55
CA LYS A 226 6.15 8.25 18.31
C LYS A 226 6.57 9.32 19.32
N ARG A 227 6.96 10.50 18.83
CA ARG A 227 7.33 11.60 19.71
C ARG A 227 6.08 12.07 20.45
N GLN A 228 6.21 12.38 21.73
CA GLN A 228 5.14 13.05 22.47
C GLN A 228 5.07 14.50 21.97
N ILE A 229 4.19 14.75 21.00
CA ILE A 229 3.91 16.10 20.50
C ILE A 229 2.68 16.63 21.24
N PRO A 230 2.65 17.90 21.69
CA PRO A 230 1.46 18.47 22.33
C PRO A 230 0.20 18.28 21.47
N GLU A 231 -0.94 17.97 22.08
CA GLU A 231 -2.22 17.66 21.38
C GLU A 231 -2.67 18.74 20.37
N ASN A 232 -2.17 19.97 20.48
CA ASN A 232 -2.47 21.08 19.60
C ASN A 232 -1.66 21.13 18.28
N THR A 233 -0.75 20.19 18.01
CA THR A 233 -0.06 20.13 16.71
C THR A 233 -0.77 19.17 15.76
N GLN A 234 -1.23 19.69 14.61
CA GLN A 234 -1.88 18.93 13.52
C GLN A 234 -0.92 17.98 12.75
N GLU A 235 0.13 17.46 13.37
CA GLU A 235 1.02 16.48 12.72
C GLU A 235 0.52 15.06 12.96
N ASP A 236 -0.31 14.57 12.03
CA ASP A 236 -0.78 13.17 11.98
C ASP A 236 0.33 12.26 11.42
N LYS A 237 1.41 12.08 12.20
CA LYS A 237 2.55 11.23 11.85
C LYS A 237 2.51 9.92 12.62
N GLU A 238 3.02 8.87 11.98
CA GLU A 238 3.11 7.52 12.54
C GLU A 238 4.51 6.95 12.43
N THR A 239 4.81 5.87 13.16
CA THR A 239 6.06 5.14 12.96
C THR A 239 5.88 4.04 11.91
N ILE A 240 6.97 3.50 11.37
CA ILE A 240 6.89 2.27 10.56
C ILE A 240 6.43 1.11 11.43
N GLU A 241 5.62 0.21 10.88
CA GLU A 241 5.20 -1.00 11.61
C GLU A 241 6.40 -1.96 11.75
N PRO A 242 6.95 -2.17 12.96
CA PRO A 242 8.22 -2.88 13.09
C PRO A 242 8.09 -4.38 12.87
N ASN A 243 6.91 -5.00 12.95
CA ASN A 243 6.77 -6.46 12.78
C ASN A 243 6.62 -6.90 11.31
N HIS A 244 6.58 -5.95 10.37
CA HIS A 244 6.69 -6.28 8.95
C HIS A 244 8.10 -6.78 8.58
N THR A 245 8.20 -7.43 7.42
CA THR A 245 9.50 -7.86 6.89
C THR A 245 10.20 -6.74 6.13
N HIS A 246 9.43 -5.92 5.41
CA HIS A 246 9.92 -4.83 4.58
C HIS A 246 9.01 -3.60 4.74
N CYS A 247 9.59 -2.42 4.84
CA CYS A 247 8.89 -1.14 4.83
C CYS A 247 9.51 -0.21 3.79
N ILE A 248 8.76 0.05 2.71
CA ILE A 248 9.15 0.95 1.63
C ILE A 248 8.59 2.34 1.89
N LEU A 249 9.48 3.32 1.93
CA LEU A 249 9.20 4.71 2.26
C LEU A 249 9.35 5.57 1.00
N PHE A 250 8.24 5.78 0.30
CA PHE A 250 8.23 6.59 -0.92
C PHE A 250 8.40 8.08 -0.61
N ASP A 251 9.16 8.79 -1.43
CA ASP A 251 9.42 10.21 -1.24
C ASP A 251 9.09 11.02 -2.50
N GLY A 252 8.10 11.90 -2.38
CA GLY A 252 7.72 12.88 -3.39
C GLY A 252 8.47 14.21 -3.28
N GLY A 253 9.17 14.44 -2.17
CA GLY A 253 9.80 15.70 -1.78
C GLY A 253 8.87 16.65 -1.00
N LYS A 254 7.61 16.26 -0.78
CA LYS A 254 6.54 17.02 -0.12
C LYS A 254 6.15 16.40 1.24
N LEU A 255 5.90 17.25 2.23
CA LEU A 255 5.43 16.89 3.56
C LEU A 255 3.91 16.61 3.55
N ASN A 256 3.44 15.77 4.49
CA ASN A 256 2.02 15.47 4.72
C ASN A 256 1.29 14.98 3.46
N GLU A 257 1.99 14.19 2.65
CA GLU A 257 1.42 13.51 1.50
C GLU A 257 1.24 12.04 1.89
N TYR A 258 0.04 11.51 1.75
CA TYR A 258 -0.24 10.09 1.98
C TYR A 258 0.00 9.30 0.70
N LEU A 259 0.43 8.05 0.85
CA LEU A 259 0.60 7.18 -0.31
C LEU A 259 -0.77 6.82 -0.86
N SER A 260 -0.97 7.02 -2.16
CA SER A 260 -2.16 6.51 -2.83
C SER A 260 -2.19 4.98 -2.75
N ASP A 261 -3.37 4.43 -2.45
CA ASP A 261 -3.62 2.99 -2.49
C ASP A 261 -3.31 2.39 -3.89
N THR A 262 -3.36 3.20 -4.96
CA THR A 262 -2.98 2.80 -6.31
C THR A 262 -1.51 2.39 -6.45
N GLN A 263 -0.60 2.92 -5.61
CA GLN A 263 0.81 2.53 -5.62
C GLN A 263 0.99 1.06 -5.20
N ARG A 264 0.25 0.63 -4.16
CA ARG A 264 0.23 -0.77 -3.72
C ARG A 264 -0.42 -1.65 -4.78
N HIS A 265 -1.55 -1.21 -5.35
CA HIS A 265 -2.20 -1.92 -6.45
C HIS A 265 -1.28 -2.13 -7.66
N GLN A 266 -0.46 -1.14 -8.03
CA GLN A 266 0.53 -1.30 -9.10
C GLN A 266 1.58 -2.38 -8.76
N PHE A 267 2.04 -2.46 -7.51
CA PHE A 267 2.96 -3.51 -7.08
C PHE A 267 2.33 -4.90 -7.18
N VAL A 268 1.08 -5.05 -6.75
CA VAL A 268 0.31 -6.30 -6.91
C VAL A 268 0.20 -6.68 -8.39
N THR A 269 -0.11 -5.69 -9.24
CA THR A 269 -0.25 -5.88 -10.69
C THR A 269 1.06 -6.35 -11.32
N GLU A 270 2.19 -5.75 -10.95
CA GLU A 270 3.51 -6.16 -11.42
C GLU A 270 3.82 -7.59 -10.99
N ALA A 271 3.57 -7.93 -9.73
CA ALA A 271 3.83 -9.27 -9.21
C ALA A 271 3.00 -10.36 -9.93
N CYS A 272 1.74 -10.09 -10.25
CA CYS A 272 0.88 -10.99 -11.02
C CYS A 272 1.34 -11.14 -12.48
N LYS A 273 1.90 -10.09 -13.08
CA LYS A 273 2.38 -10.08 -14.48
C LYS A 273 3.80 -10.63 -14.62
N TYR A 274 4.59 -10.62 -13.55
CA TYR A 274 5.97 -11.05 -13.57
C TYR A 274 6.11 -12.52 -13.97
N LYS A 275 6.99 -12.74 -14.95
CA LYS A 275 7.42 -14.05 -15.42
C LYS A 275 8.93 -14.17 -15.31
N ASP A 276 9.37 -15.20 -14.59
CA ASP A 276 10.77 -15.57 -14.48
C ASP A 276 11.19 -16.28 -15.78
N GLN A 277 11.96 -15.59 -16.62
CA GLN A 277 12.36 -16.12 -17.93
C GLN A 277 13.32 -17.31 -17.83
N ASP A 278 14.01 -17.45 -16.68
CA ASP A 278 14.97 -18.51 -16.43
C ASP A 278 14.29 -19.80 -15.91
N LYS A 279 12.99 -19.76 -15.62
CA LYS A 279 12.22 -20.91 -15.12
C LYS A 279 11.19 -21.39 -16.13
N GLU A 280 11.41 -22.60 -16.65
CA GLU A 280 10.53 -23.25 -17.63
C GLU A 280 9.09 -23.48 -17.10
N ASN A 281 8.94 -23.73 -15.79
CA ASN A 281 7.65 -23.95 -15.12
C ASN A 281 7.34 -22.85 -14.09
N ASP A 282 7.45 -21.58 -14.48
CA ASP A 282 7.14 -20.45 -13.61
C ASP A 282 5.63 -20.33 -13.33
N HIS A 283 5.23 -20.57 -12.08
CA HIS A 283 3.83 -20.53 -11.66
C HIS A 283 3.23 -19.13 -11.81
N THR A 284 1.91 -19.02 -11.86
CA THR A 284 1.25 -17.70 -11.83
C THR A 284 1.15 -17.20 -10.39
N CYS A 285 1.35 -15.90 -10.17
CA CYS A 285 1.06 -15.25 -8.90
C CYS A 285 -0.39 -14.75 -8.93
N TYR A 286 -1.21 -15.19 -7.99
CA TYR A 286 -2.57 -14.70 -7.81
C TYR A 286 -2.61 -13.58 -6.77
N ALA A 287 -3.69 -12.80 -6.77
CA ALA A 287 -3.88 -11.76 -5.77
C ALA A 287 -5.34 -11.71 -5.33
N VAL A 288 -5.53 -11.42 -4.03
CA VAL A 288 -6.84 -11.14 -3.43
C VAL A 288 -6.72 -9.81 -2.69
N THR A 289 -7.72 -8.96 -2.90
CA THR A 289 -7.85 -7.70 -2.16
C THR A 289 -8.77 -7.92 -0.97
N ILE A 290 -8.33 -7.54 0.23
CA ILE A 290 -9.09 -7.71 1.47
C ILE A 290 -9.41 -6.33 2.02
N ILE A 291 -10.69 -6.03 2.23
CA ILE A 291 -11.16 -4.77 2.80
C ILE A 291 -11.60 -4.99 4.25
N VAL A 292 -10.96 -4.26 5.16
CA VAL A 292 -11.28 -4.23 6.59
C VAL A 292 -11.54 -2.80 7.01
N GLU A 293 -12.75 -2.50 7.47
CA GLU A 293 -13.24 -1.15 7.73
C GLU A 293 -13.25 -0.28 6.45
N GLY A 294 -12.07 0.16 5.99
CA GLY A 294 -11.86 0.83 4.70
C GLY A 294 -12.42 2.25 4.64
N GLY A 295 -11.99 3.01 3.63
CA GLY A 295 -12.47 4.38 3.38
C GLY A 295 -12.69 4.62 1.89
N THR A 296 -13.20 5.78 1.52
CA THR A 296 -13.48 6.12 0.11
C THR A 296 -12.24 6.08 -0.79
N GLY A 297 -11.03 6.25 -0.21
CA GLY A 297 -9.76 6.09 -0.92
C GLY A 297 -9.54 4.68 -1.49
N SER A 298 -10.11 3.65 -0.87
CA SER A 298 -9.94 2.26 -1.32
C SER A 298 -10.85 1.90 -2.51
N LEU A 299 -11.87 2.72 -2.82
CA LEU A 299 -12.78 2.49 -3.95
C LEU A 299 -12.04 2.45 -5.29
N GLU A 300 -10.95 3.22 -5.45
CA GLU A 300 -10.17 3.23 -6.70
C GLU A 300 -9.49 1.91 -6.94
N VAL A 301 -8.93 1.33 -5.88
CA VAL A 301 -8.33 0.01 -5.95
C VAL A 301 -9.38 -1.05 -6.23
N LEU A 302 -10.56 -0.97 -5.61
CA LEU A 302 -11.64 -1.91 -5.89
C LEU A 302 -12.09 -1.85 -7.35
N GLU A 303 -12.27 -0.66 -7.91
CA GLU A 303 -12.57 -0.47 -9.33
C GLU A 303 -11.48 -1.10 -10.22
N ASN A 304 -10.21 -0.83 -9.93
CA ASN A 304 -9.08 -1.39 -10.70
C ASN A 304 -8.97 -2.93 -10.56
N ASP A 305 -9.21 -3.49 -9.37
CA ASP A 305 -9.19 -4.93 -9.14
C ASP A 305 -10.34 -5.64 -9.85
N ILE A 306 -11.52 -5.01 -9.92
CA ILE A 306 -12.64 -5.48 -10.74
C ILE A 306 -12.27 -5.50 -12.24
N GLU A 307 -11.55 -4.50 -12.75
CA GLU A 307 -11.08 -4.48 -14.14
C GLU A 307 -10.06 -5.59 -14.41
N GLU A 308 -9.11 -5.79 -13.48
CA GLU A 308 -8.07 -6.84 -13.54
C GLU A 308 -8.59 -8.24 -13.15
N LYS A 309 -9.91 -8.36 -12.91
CA LYS A 309 -10.60 -9.60 -12.53
C LYS A 309 -9.98 -10.26 -11.30
N ARG A 310 -9.70 -9.47 -10.28
CA ARG A 310 -9.12 -9.90 -9.01
C ARG A 310 -10.21 -10.02 -7.95
N PRO A 311 -10.28 -11.15 -7.23
CA PRO A 311 -11.25 -11.32 -6.16
C PRO A 311 -11.04 -10.33 -5.01
N ILE A 312 -12.15 -9.90 -4.43
CA ILE A 312 -12.23 -8.98 -3.29
C ILE A 312 -12.94 -9.71 -2.15
N VAL A 313 -12.33 -9.71 -0.97
CA VAL A 313 -12.90 -10.23 0.28
C VAL A 313 -13.25 -9.06 1.19
N LEU A 314 -14.52 -8.98 1.58
CA LEU A 314 -15.08 -7.98 2.48
C LEU A 314 -15.23 -8.61 3.87
N ILE A 315 -14.62 -8.01 4.89
CA ILE A 315 -14.73 -8.48 6.27
C ILE A 315 -15.94 -7.80 6.92
N GLN A 316 -17.08 -8.49 6.99
CA GLN A 316 -18.28 -7.98 7.64
C GLN A 316 -18.09 -7.84 9.16
N GLY A 317 -18.67 -6.78 9.73
CA GLY A 317 -18.54 -6.39 11.13
C GLY A 317 -17.27 -5.58 11.42
N SER A 318 -16.48 -5.24 10.39
CA SER A 318 -15.25 -4.43 10.54
C SER A 318 -15.50 -2.93 10.41
N GLY A 319 -16.70 -2.49 10.00
CA GLY A 319 -17.11 -1.09 9.92
C GLY A 319 -17.02 -0.47 8.51
N ARG A 320 -17.49 0.79 8.43
CA ARG A 320 -17.37 1.70 7.27
C ARG A 320 -17.60 1.02 5.91
N LEU A 321 -16.69 1.22 4.95
CA LEU A 321 -16.84 0.78 3.57
C LEU A 321 -16.99 -0.74 3.45
N ALA A 322 -16.30 -1.52 4.29
CA ALA A 322 -16.41 -2.97 4.30
C ALA A 322 -17.86 -3.42 4.59
N ASP A 323 -18.50 -2.84 5.60
CA ASP A 323 -19.88 -3.18 5.97
C ASP A 323 -20.91 -2.63 4.99
N VAL A 324 -20.66 -1.46 4.40
CA VAL A 324 -21.50 -0.93 3.30
C VAL A 324 -21.54 -1.92 2.15
N LEU A 325 -20.37 -2.35 1.66
CA LEU A 325 -20.28 -3.26 0.52
C LEU A 325 -20.78 -4.66 0.89
N ALA A 326 -20.47 -5.16 2.09
CA ALA A 326 -20.90 -6.48 2.54
C ALA A 326 -22.43 -6.56 2.62
N LEU A 327 -23.08 -5.56 3.22
CA LEU A 327 -24.55 -5.50 3.28
C LEU A 327 -25.15 -5.54 1.87
N LEU A 328 -24.65 -4.71 0.96
CA LEU A 328 -25.21 -4.62 -0.39
C LEU A 328 -25.00 -5.92 -1.17
N VAL A 329 -23.82 -6.55 -1.09
CA VAL A 329 -23.54 -7.86 -1.73
C VAL A 329 -24.42 -8.98 -1.19
N GLU A 330 -24.74 -8.97 0.11
CA GLU A 330 -25.61 -9.98 0.71
C GLU A 330 -27.08 -9.79 0.34
N GLN A 331 -27.57 -8.54 0.37
CA GLN A 331 -28.95 -8.23 -0.04
C GLN A 331 -29.21 -8.62 -1.49
N THR A 332 -28.26 -8.35 -2.37
CA THR A 332 -28.36 -8.67 -3.80
C THR A 332 -28.20 -10.16 -4.08
N SER A 333 -27.61 -10.92 -3.15
CA SER A 333 -27.41 -12.36 -3.28
C SER A 333 -28.66 -13.20 -2.93
N ASN A 334 -29.70 -12.62 -2.32
CA ASN A 334 -30.82 -13.36 -1.77
C ASN A 334 -31.91 -13.65 -2.83
N PRO A 335 -32.01 -14.89 -3.35
CA PRO A 335 -32.92 -15.22 -4.45
C PRO A 335 -34.41 -15.18 -4.05
N ASP A 336 -34.70 -15.30 -2.75
CA ASP A 336 -36.08 -15.36 -2.23
C ASP A 336 -36.79 -14.00 -2.24
N GLN A 337 -36.07 -12.89 -2.44
CA GLN A 337 -36.65 -11.54 -2.36
C GLN A 337 -37.07 -10.90 -3.69
N ASN A 338 -37.01 -11.62 -4.83
CA ASN A 338 -37.33 -11.03 -6.15
C ASN A 338 -36.55 -9.71 -6.43
N GLN A 339 -35.44 -9.50 -5.72
CA GLN A 339 -34.66 -8.28 -5.76
C GLN A 339 -33.69 -8.29 -6.94
N HIS A 340 -33.56 -7.15 -7.61
CA HIS A 340 -32.51 -6.93 -8.60
C HIS A 340 -31.14 -6.96 -7.90
N TRP A 341 -30.16 -7.66 -8.48
CA TRP A 341 -28.78 -7.69 -8.01
C TRP A 341 -28.12 -6.30 -7.92
N ILE A 342 -28.67 -5.31 -8.62
CA ILE A 342 -28.12 -3.96 -8.68
C ILE A 342 -28.86 -3.10 -7.63
N PRO A 343 -28.19 -2.67 -6.56
CA PRO A 343 -28.82 -1.81 -5.56
C PRO A 343 -29.07 -0.42 -6.14
N SER A 344 -30.20 0.17 -5.79
CA SER A 344 -30.54 1.54 -6.12
C SER A 344 -29.65 2.53 -5.37
N LYS A 345 -29.52 3.76 -5.92
CA LYS A 345 -28.81 4.86 -5.24
C LYS A 345 -29.34 5.14 -3.83
N GLN A 346 -30.64 4.92 -3.59
CA GLN A 346 -31.24 5.10 -2.27
C GLN A 346 -30.78 4.01 -1.30
N GLU A 347 -30.72 2.74 -1.72
CA GLU A 347 -30.20 1.64 -0.90
C GLU A 347 -28.72 1.84 -0.57
N ILE A 348 -27.90 2.26 -1.55
CA ILE A 348 -26.49 2.57 -1.32
C ILE A 348 -26.36 3.73 -0.32
N LYS A 349 -27.15 4.80 -0.48
CA LYS A 349 -27.14 5.92 0.46
C LYS A 349 -27.55 5.47 1.87
N GLN A 350 -28.57 4.64 2.01
CA GLN A 350 -29.00 4.11 3.32
C GLN A 350 -27.90 3.27 3.98
N ALA A 351 -27.18 2.45 3.20
CA ALA A 351 -26.04 1.69 3.70
C ALA A 351 -24.90 2.62 4.15
N LEU A 352 -24.59 3.66 3.37
CA LEU A 352 -23.60 4.69 3.74
C LEU A 352 -24.01 5.43 5.02
N ASP A 353 -25.26 5.90 5.12
CA ASP A 353 -25.77 6.59 6.31
C ASP A 353 -25.67 5.71 7.57
N ARG A 354 -25.86 4.38 7.41
CA ARG A 354 -25.80 3.40 8.50
C ARG A 354 -24.38 3.10 8.98
N PHE A 355 -23.46 2.85 8.06
CA PHE A 355 -22.12 2.30 8.39
C PHE A 355 -20.98 3.29 8.21
N TYR A 356 -21.17 4.35 7.42
CA TYR A 356 -20.17 5.38 7.15
C TYR A 356 -20.74 6.81 7.27
N PRO A 357 -21.32 7.19 8.42
CA PRO A 357 -22.08 8.44 8.57
C PRO A 357 -21.23 9.72 8.47
N ASN A 358 -19.91 9.63 8.67
CA ASN A 358 -19.00 10.79 8.68
C ASN A 358 -18.32 11.05 7.31
N ILE A 359 -18.89 10.53 6.23
CA ILE A 359 -18.42 10.85 4.88
C ILE A 359 -18.70 12.33 4.56
N PRO A 360 -17.77 13.10 3.98
CA PRO A 360 -18.04 14.47 3.57
C PRO A 360 -19.19 14.52 2.55
N ASP A 361 -20.13 15.45 2.71
CA ASP A 361 -21.27 15.60 1.79
C ASP A 361 -20.84 15.78 0.32
N SER A 362 -19.69 16.43 0.10
CA SER A 362 -19.07 16.59 -1.23
C SER A 362 -18.74 15.26 -1.91
N ASP A 363 -18.51 14.22 -1.12
CA ASP A 363 -17.98 12.94 -1.57
C ASP A 363 -19.07 11.85 -1.64
N VAL A 364 -20.26 12.09 -1.08
CA VAL A 364 -21.36 11.11 -1.07
C VAL A 364 -21.77 10.71 -2.47
N SER A 365 -22.05 11.69 -3.34
CA SER A 365 -22.54 11.44 -4.70
C SER A 365 -21.51 10.67 -5.54
N SER A 366 -20.22 11.05 -5.45
CA SER A 366 -19.14 10.35 -6.14
C SER A 366 -18.96 8.94 -5.59
N THR A 367 -19.04 8.76 -4.27
CA THR A 367 -18.95 7.45 -3.61
C THR A 367 -20.07 6.51 -4.05
N ILE A 368 -21.31 6.98 -4.10
CA ILE A 368 -22.45 6.20 -4.62
C ILE A 368 -22.16 5.72 -6.05
N GLY A 369 -21.75 6.64 -6.94
CA GLY A 369 -21.48 6.30 -8.34
C GLY A 369 -20.34 5.28 -8.53
N ARG A 370 -19.37 5.24 -7.61
CA ARG A 370 -18.29 4.25 -7.62
C ARG A 370 -18.76 2.89 -7.10
N ILE A 371 -19.56 2.87 -6.04
CA ILE A 371 -20.18 1.64 -5.52
C ILE A 371 -21.08 1.00 -6.59
N GLU A 372 -21.87 1.80 -7.33
CA GLU A 372 -22.69 1.30 -8.45
C GLU A 372 -21.83 0.59 -9.53
N LYS A 373 -20.63 1.09 -9.82
CA LYS A 373 -19.72 0.44 -10.78
C LYS A 373 -19.16 -0.88 -10.26
N ILE A 374 -18.87 -0.96 -8.96
CA ILE A 374 -18.37 -2.18 -8.32
C ILE A 374 -19.47 -3.25 -8.30
N LEU A 375 -20.70 -2.90 -7.94
CA LEU A 375 -21.81 -3.83 -7.70
C LEU A 375 -22.63 -4.23 -8.96
N LYS A 376 -22.01 -4.24 -10.13
CA LYS A 376 -22.66 -4.77 -11.35
C LYS A 376 -22.78 -6.30 -11.31
N GLU A 377 -23.77 -6.86 -12.02
CA GLU A 377 -23.99 -8.33 -12.10
C GLU A 377 -22.73 -9.06 -12.59
N GLU A 378 -22.06 -8.51 -13.60
CA GLU A 378 -20.83 -9.05 -14.17
C GLU A 378 -19.65 -9.11 -13.18
N ASN A 379 -19.75 -8.44 -12.03
CA ASN A 379 -18.70 -8.39 -11.00
C ASN A 379 -19.01 -9.31 -9.81
N ARG A 380 -20.21 -9.88 -9.75
CA ARG A 380 -20.69 -10.68 -8.60
C ARG A 380 -19.71 -11.74 -8.14
N TYR A 381 -19.14 -12.50 -9.09
CA TYR A 381 -18.23 -13.61 -8.79
C TYR A 381 -16.86 -13.17 -8.24
N LEU A 382 -16.57 -11.87 -8.21
CA LEU A 382 -15.36 -11.32 -7.63
C LEU A 382 -15.57 -10.83 -6.19
N LEU A 383 -16.81 -10.70 -5.73
CA LEU A 383 -17.14 -10.09 -4.44
C LEU A 383 -17.50 -11.19 -3.42
N HIS A 384 -16.64 -11.38 -2.43
CA HIS A 384 -16.80 -12.40 -1.39
C HIS A 384 -16.94 -11.73 -0.03
N VAL A 385 -17.93 -12.16 0.75
CA VAL A 385 -18.17 -11.64 2.10
C VAL A 385 -17.80 -12.70 3.12
N PHE A 386 -16.86 -12.36 4.01
CA PHE A 386 -16.66 -13.09 5.24
C PHE A 386 -17.61 -12.55 6.31
N SER A 387 -18.28 -13.43 7.03
CA SER A 387 -19.19 -13.11 8.13
C SER A 387 -19.00 -14.10 9.27
N MET A 388 -19.02 -13.59 10.51
CA MET A 388 -18.90 -14.40 11.73
C MET A 388 -20.07 -15.37 11.93
N ASP A 389 -21.18 -15.15 11.23
CA ASP A 389 -22.39 -15.97 11.30
C ASP A 389 -22.37 -17.15 10.32
N ARG A 390 -21.33 -17.25 9.48
CA ARG A 390 -21.16 -18.34 8.51
C ARG A 390 -20.17 -19.39 9.05
N ASP A 391 -20.29 -20.61 8.54
CA ASP A 391 -19.43 -21.74 8.95
C ASP A 391 -17.98 -21.63 8.44
N LYS A 392 -17.71 -20.73 7.48
CA LYS A 392 -16.38 -20.58 6.87
C LYS A 392 -15.52 -19.61 7.66
N ASN A 393 -14.25 -19.95 7.82
CA ASN A 393 -13.25 -19.03 8.38
C ASN A 393 -12.72 -18.04 7.31
N VAL A 394 -11.93 -17.06 7.75
CA VAL A 394 -11.36 -16.04 6.83
C VAL A 394 -10.43 -16.67 5.79
N ALA A 395 -9.63 -17.68 6.14
CA ALA A 395 -8.73 -18.34 5.20
C ALA A 395 -9.51 -19.08 4.10
N GLU A 396 -10.55 -19.82 4.46
CA GLU A 396 -11.44 -20.51 3.53
C GLU A 396 -12.13 -19.53 2.57
N THR A 397 -12.57 -18.37 3.08
CA THR A 397 -13.18 -17.32 2.26
C THR A 397 -12.18 -16.75 1.25
N ILE A 398 -10.92 -16.55 1.65
CA ILE A 398 -9.84 -16.13 0.74
C ILE A 398 -9.61 -17.18 -0.35
N PHE A 399 -9.50 -18.46 0.01
CA PHE A 399 -9.28 -19.52 -0.96
C PHE A 399 -10.46 -19.70 -1.91
N GLU A 400 -11.69 -19.66 -1.41
CA GLU A 400 -12.90 -19.65 -2.24
C GLU A 400 -12.89 -18.51 -3.25
N ALA A 401 -12.51 -17.30 -2.82
CA ALA A 401 -12.41 -16.15 -3.70
C ALA A 401 -11.42 -16.38 -4.85
N ILE A 402 -10.26 -16.97 -4.54
CA ILE A 402 -9.24 -17.35 -5.53
C ILE A 402 -9.79 -18.39 -6.50
N PHE A 403 -10.39 -19.47 -6.01
CA PHE A 403 -10.89 -20.55 -6.87
C PHE A 403 -11.98 -20.07 -7.81
N THR A 404 -12.94 -19.29 -7.32
CA THR A 404 -13.99 -18.70 -8.15
C THR A 404 -13.39 -17.75 -9.21
N GLY A 405 -12.46 -16.89 -8.82
CA GLY A 405 -11.78 -15.97 -9.73
C GLY A 405 -10.97 -16.68 -10.83
N ILE A 406 -10.22 -17.72 -10.46
CA ILE A 406 -9.42 -18.54 -11.41
C ILE A 406 -10.35 -19.26 -12.38
N HIS A 407 -11.41 -19.89 -11.87
CA HIS A 407 -12.32 -20.68 -12.68
C HIS A 407 -12.99 -19.83 -13.75
N VAL A 408 -13.48 -18.64 -13.37
CA VAL A 408 -14.08 -17.71 -14.33
C VAL A 408 -13.06 -17.17 -15.35
N LYS A 409 -11.82 -16.89 -14.94
CA LYS A 409 -10.73 -16.51 -15.86
C LYS A 409 -10.45 -17.61 -16.89
N GLN A 410 -10.39 -18.87 -16.45
CA GLN A 410 -10.17 -20.01 -17.34
C GLN A 410 -11.33 -20.21 -18.32
N ILE A 411 -12.58 -20.13 -17.85
CA ILE A 411 -13.77 -20.20 -18.70
C ILE A 411 -13.74 -19.09 -19.75
N ASN A 412 -13.52 -17.83 -19.34
CA ASN A 412 -13.47 -16.70 -20.26
C ASN A 412 -12.34 -16.82 -21.28
N PHE A 413 -11.17 -17.32 -20.87
CA PHE A 413 -10.07 -17.61 -21.78
C PHE A 413 -10.46 -18.65 -22.84
N LEU A 414 -11.13 -19.74 -22.42
CA LEU A 414 -11.59 -20.79 -23.33
C LEU A 414 -12.66 -20.27 -24.30
N ILE A 415 -13.62 -19.46 -23.83
CA ILE A 415 -14.65 -18.83 -24.67
C ILE A 415 -14.00 -17.91 -25.71
N ASN A 416 -13.09 -17.02 -25.30
CA ASN A 416 -12.42 -16.09 -26.21
C ASN A 416 -11.58 -16.81 -27.27
N LYS A 417 -10.88 -17.88 -26.88
CA LYS A 417 -10.13 -18.74 -27.82
C LYS A 417 -11.04 -19.48 -28.80
N PHE A 418 -12.23 -19.87 -28.36
CA PHE A 418 -13.23 -20.50 -29.23
C PHE A 418 -13.79 -19.49 -30.24
N LEU A 419 -14.17 -18.30 -29.78
CA LEU A 419 -14.68 -17.23 -30.63
C LEU A 419 -13.65 -16.76 -31.65
N SER A 420 -12.38 -16.57 -31.26
CA SER A 420 -11.32 -16.13 -32.18
C SER A 420 -11.05 -17.16 -33.30
N ARG A 421 -11.16 -18.46 -33.00
CA ARG A 421 -11.03 -19.54 -33.98
C ARG A 421 -12.21 -19.66 -34.95
N SER A 422 -13.39 -19.19 -34.56
CA SER A 422 -14.56 -19.14 -35.44
C SER A 422 -14.44 -18.01 -36.46
N TYR A 423 -13.91 -16.85 -36.06
CA TYR A 423 -13.66 -15.72 -36.96
C TYR A 423 -12.52 -15.96 -37.97
N GLU A 424 -11.53 -16.79 -37.65
CA GLU A 424 -10.47 -17.21 -38.57
C GLU A 424 -10.93 -18.26 -39.62
N LYS A 425 -12.09 -18.89 -39.43
CA LYS A 425 -12.66 -19.87 -40.38
C LYS A 425 -13.69 -19.27 -41.34
N GLU A 426 -14.10 -18.02 -41.10
CA GLU A 426 -15.07 -17.30 -41.94
C GLU A 426 -14.42 -16.26 -42.88
N ASN A 427 -13.08 -16.16 -42.87
CA ASN A 427 -12.27 -15.47 -43.88
C ASN A 427 -11.35 -16.48 -44.58
#